data_AF-A0A1X7D6B5-F1
#
_entry.id   AF-A0A1X7D6B5-F1
#
_cell.length_a   1.000
_cell.length_b   1.000
_cell.length_c   1.000
_cell.angle_alpha   90.00
_cell.angle_beta   90.00
_cell.angle_gamma   90.00
#
_symmetry.space_group_name_H-M   'P 1'
#
loop_
_entity.id
_entity.type
_entity.pdbx_description
1 polymer ?
#
loop_
_entity_poly.entity_id
_entity_poly.type
_entity_poly.pdbx_seq_one_letter_code
_entity_poly.pdbx_strand_id
1 'polypeptide(L)'
;MNLTTCSNRLVSGLVEMLTWAARKGHLDEADRLLAALHLMRPNFVELQAYDAWLLIRRNRMADAAQLLRQLEGRELQPPFGPYVTALLAVCLSSLGDASWRVYANEVLTREEDPESVGLVNLLMGKREKREAADAAAPGMAAGAADLLRQAMAFSYLRA
;
A
#
# COMPACT_ATOMS: atom_id res chain seq x y z
N MET A 1 17.65 5.31 30.20
CA MET A 1 16.30 4.86 29.81
C MET A 1 16.39 4.37 28.37
N ASN A 2 16.20 3.06 28.13
CA ASN A 2 16.20 2.51 26.78
C ASN A 2 14.83 2.85 26.15
N LEU A 3 14.78 3.92 25.35
CA LEU A 3 13.56 4.40 24.69
C LEU A 3 13.05 3.44 23.59
N THR A 4 13.74 2.32 23.37
CA THR A 4 13.47 1.35 22.31
C THR A 4 12.51 0.24 22.74
N THR A 5 12.24 0.06 24.04
CA THR A 5 11.27 -0.93 24.55
C THR A 5 9.90 -0.31 24.77
N CYS A 6 9.28 0.17 23.70
CA CYS A 6 7.89 0.60 23.74
C CYS A 6 6.94 -0.61 23.79
N SER A 7 5.92 -0.53 24.64
CA SER A 7 4.93 -1.59 24.79
C SER A 7 4.19 -1.84 23.47
N ASN A 8 3.87 -3.11 23.18
CA ASN A 8 3.14 -3.45 21.96
C ASN A 8 1.79 -2.73 21.88
N ARG A 9 1.15 -2.46 23.03
CA ARG A 9 -0.10 -1.67 23.08
C ARG A 9 0.06 -0.25 22.53
N LEU A 10 1.16 0.42 22.85
CA LEU A 10 1.42 1.76 22.34
C LEU A 10 1.66 1.73 20.82
N VAL A 11 2.43 0.74 20.34
CA VAL A 11 2.70 0.58 18.90
C VAL A 11 1.40 0.30 18.14
N SER A 12 0.56 -0.63 18.62
CA SER A 12 -0.74 -0.92 18.02
C SER A 12 -1.63 0.34 17.98
N GLY A 13 -1.73 1.08 19.09
CA GLY A 13 -2.52 2.31 19.13
C GLY A 13 -2.02 3.40 18.18
N LEU A 14 -0.69 3.53 18.00
CA LEU A 14 -0.12 4.46 17.03
C LEU A 14 -0.39 4.05 15.59
N VAL A 15 -0.34 2.75 15.30
CA VAL A 15 -0.69 2.18 13.99
C VAL A 15 -2.18 2.39 13.67
N GLU A 16 -3.07 2.23 14.66
CA GLU A 16 -4.49 2.57 14.52
C GLU A 16 -4.71 4.08 14.26
N MET A 17 -4.02 4.94 15.00
CA MET A 17 -4.12 6.40 14.78
C MET A 17 -3.56 6.82 13.42
N LEU A 18 -2.42 6.25 13.00
CA LEU A 18 -1.80 6.47 11.69
C LEU A 18 -2.82 6.23 10.57
N THR A 19 -3.51 5.11 10.68
CA THR A 19 -4.39 4.63 9.62
C THR A 19 -5.70 5.38 9.63
N TRP A 20 -6.23 5.72 10.81
CA TRP A 20 -7.34 6.66 10.93
C TRP A 20 -7.02 8.03 10.32
N ALA A 21 -5.87 8.62 10.67
CA ALA A 21 -5.44 9.93 10.19
C ALA A 21 -5.34 9.94 8.66
N ALA A 22 -4.63 8.95 8.12
CA ALA A 22 -4.50 8.82 6.69
C ALA A 22 -5.86 8.56 6.00
N ARG A 23 -6.79 7.76 6.57
CA ARG A 23 -8.16 7.59 6.01
C ARG A 23 -8.93 8.91 5.95
N LYS A 24 -8.77 9.77 6.95
CA LYS A 24 -9.40 11.09 7.00
C LYS A 24 -8.71 12.16 6.15
N GLY A 25 -7.58 11.82 5.54
CA GLY A 25 -6.80 12.76 4.71
C GLY A 25 -5.80 13.61 5.48
N HIS A 26 -5.62 13.34 6.78
CA HIS A 26 -4.60 13.93 7.64
C HIS A 26 -3.23 13.27 7.37
N LEU A 27 -2.68 13.51 6.17
CA LEU A 27 -1.46 12.83 5.70
C LEU A 27 -0.21 13.33 6.43
N ASP A 28 -0.18 14.59 6.86
CA ASP A 28 0.98 15.15 7.58
C ASP A 28 1.03 14.63 9.02
N GLU A 29 -0.12 14.46 9.67
CA GLU A 29 -0.22 13.77 10.96
C GLU A 29 0.16 12.30 10.82
N ALA A 30 -0.27 11.64 9.74
CA ALA A 30 0.10 10.26 9.46
C ALA A 30 1.63 10.10 9.31
N ASP A 31 2.30 10.98 8.58
CA ASP A 31 3.77 10.96 8.48
C ASP A 31 4.46 11.10 9.83
N ARG A 32 3.99 12.02 10.68
CA ARG A 32 4.57 12.22 12.02
C ARG A 32 4.41 10.96 12.88
N LEU A 33 3.27 10.29 12.79
CA LEU A 33 3.02 9.02 13.49
C LEU A 33 3.91 7.90 12.95
N LEU A 34 4.07 7.80 11.63
CA LEU A 34 4.93 6.79 11.01
C LEU A 34 6.41 7.01 11.32
N ALA A 35 6.87 8.27 11.33
CA ALA A 35 8.22 8.62 11.76
C ALA A 35 8.47 8.22 13.22
N ALA A 36 7.48 8.40 14.12
CA ALA A 36 7.59 7.92 15.49
C ALA A 36 7.68 6.38 15.56
N LEU A 37 6.89 5.67 14.75
CA LEU A 37 6.93 4.20 14.68
C LEU A 37 8.30 3.68 14.23
N HIS A 38 8.93 4.32 13.24
CA HIS A 38 10.29 3.99 12.81
C HIS A 38 11.32 4.13 13.93
N LEU A 39 11.21 5.18 14.76
CA LEU A 39 12.08 5.37 15.92
C LEU A 39 11.86 4.29 16.99
N MET A 40 10.61 3.83 17.17
CA MET A 40 10.23 2.83 18.17
C MET A 40 10.51 1.39 17.75
N ARG A 41 10.56 1.12 16.44
CA ARG A 41 10.78 -0.21 15.84
C ARG A 41 11.76 -0.12 14.65
N PRO A 42 13.03 0.27 14.89
CA PRO A 42 13.98 0.51 13.81
C PRO A 42 14.33 -0.74 12.98
N ASN A 43 14.11 -1.93 13.55
CA ASN A 43 14.42 -3.21 12.88
C ASN A 43 13.21 -3.78 12.11
N PHE A 44 12.05 -3.12 12.14
CA PHE A 44 10.83 -3.61 11.48
C PHE A 44 10.72 -2.99 10.09
N VAL A 45 11.32 -3.66 9.11
CA VAL A 45 11.46 -3.19 7.71
C VAL A 45 10.10 -3.03 7.05
N GLU A 46 9.12 -3.84 7.45
CA GLU A 46 7.75 -3.84 6.98
C GLU A 46 7.04 -2.49 7.21
N LEU A 47 7.54 -1.64 8.12
CA LEU A 47 7.04 -0.25 8.26
C LEU A 47 7.18 0.55 6.97
N GLN A 48 8.16 0.22 6.12
CA GLN A 48 8.37 0.86 4.83
C GLN A 48 7.21 0.59 3.84
N ALA A 49 6.42 -0.47 4.04
CA ALA A 49 5.20 -0.65 3.26
C ALA A 49 4.18 0.47 3.54
N TYR A 50 4.15 1.00 4.76
CA TYR A 50 3.33 2.16 5.12
C TYR A 50 3.88 3.47 4.56
N ASP A 51 5.21 3.61 4.45
CA ASP A 51 5.82 4.77 3.80
C ASP A 51 5.42 4.81 2.32
N ALA A 52 5.52 3.68 1.63
CA ALA A 52 5.09 3.53 0.24
C ALA A 52 3.59 3.85 0.10
N TRP A 53 2.78 3.35 1.03
CA TRP A 53 1.36 3.63 1.05
C TRP A 53 1.05 5.13 1.17
N LEU A 54 1.71 5.87 2.08
CA LEU A 54 1.53 7.32 2.21
C LEU A 54 1.99 8.08 0.96
N LEU A 55 3.04 7.61 0.28
CA LEU A 55 3.46 8.15 -1.02
C LEU A 55 2.36 7.98 -2.08
N ILE A 56 1.74 6.81 -2.18
CA ILE A 56 0.62 6.58 -3.13
C ILE A 56 -0.54 7.52 -2.80
N ARG A 57 -0.85 7.70 -1.52
CA ARG A 57 -1.90 8.63 -1.06
C ARG A 57 -1.63 10.08 -1.42
N ARG A 58 -0.37 10.47 -1.57
CA ARG A 58 0.09 11.77 -2.07
C ARG A 58 0.24 11.83 -3.59
N ASN A 59 -0.23 10.81 -4.31
CA ASN A 59 -0.07 10.68 -5.76
C ASN A 59 1.42 10.62 -6.22
N ARG A 60 2.34 10.24 -5.33
CA ARG A 60 3.77 10.07 -5.62
C ARG A 60 4.05 8.62 -6.03
N MET A 61 3.44 8.19 -7.14
CA MET A 61 3.44 6.80 -7.60
C MET A 61 4.83 6.26 -7.94
N ALA A 62 5.70 7.09 -8.53
CA ALA A 62 7.06 6.70 -8.90
C ALA A 62 7.92 6.42 -7.67
N ASP A 63 7.87 7.30 -6.68
CA ASP A 63 8.62 7.14 -5.42
C ASP A 63 8.12 5.91 -4.65
N ALA A 64 6.80 5.70 -4.62
CA ALA A 64 6.20 4.52 -4.01
C ALA A 64 6.66 3.22 -4.71
N ALA A 65 6.64 3.18 -6.05
CA ALA A 65 7.09 2.01 -6.80
C ALA A 65 8.57 1.69 -6.55
N GLN A 66 9.43 2.72 -6.46
CA GLN A 66 10.83 2.53 -6.13
C GLN A 66 11.02 1.91 -4.75
N LEU A 67 10.30 2.42 -3.74
CA LEU A 67 10.37 1.88 -2.38
C LEU A 67 9.84 0.44 -2.31
N LEU A 68 8.72 0.15 -2.98
CA LEU A 68 8.12 -1.19 -3.00
C LEU A 68 9.03 -2.22 -3.69
N ARG A 69 9.73 -1.86 -4.77
CA ARG A 69 10.74 -2.75 -5.39
C ARG A 69 11.90 -3.06 -4.45
N GLN A 70 12.32 -2.10 -3.63
CA GLN A 70 13.34 -2.34 -2.61
C GLN A 70 12.87 -3.31 -1.52
N LEU A 71 11.58 -3.31 -1.22
CA LEU A 71 10.96 -4.22 -0.25
C LEU A 71 10.68 -5.62 -0.82
N GLU A 72 10.27 -5.70 -2.07
CA GLU A 72 10.09 -6.97 -2.78
C GLU A 72 11.37 -7.81 -2.78
N GLY A 73 12.53 -7.17 -2.91
CA GLY A 73 13.84 -7.84 -2.84
C GLY A 73 14.26 -8.33 -1.46
N ARG A 74 13.41 -8.22 -0.44
CA ARG A 74 13.70 -8.61 0.95
C ARG A 74 12.76 -9.72 1.42
N GLU A 75 13.23 -10.49 2.39
CA GLU A 75 12.37 -11.43 3.10
C GLU A 75 11.51 -10.65 4.10
N LEU A 76 10.21 -10.56 3.82
CA LEU A 76 9.23 -9.84 4.64
C LEU A 76 8.40 -10.84 5.45
N GLN A 77 8.01 -10.45 6.66
CA GLN A 77 7.08 -11.25 7.45
C GLN A 77 5.72 -11.38 6.75
N PRO A 78 5.06 -12.56 6.76
CA PRO A 78 3.68 -12.66 6.31
C PRO A 78 2.75 -11.75 7.13
N PRO A 79 1.75 -11.07 6.53
CA PRO A 79 1.35 -11.10 5.12
C PRO A 79 1.94 -9.96 4.25
N PHE A 80 3.05 -9.34 4.65
CA PHE A 80 3.56 -8.13 3.97
C PHE A 80 4.09 -8.39 2.56
N GLY A 81 4.53 -9.60 2.23
CA GLY A 81 4.99 -9.97 0.88
C GLY A 81 3.90 -9.72 -0.19
N PRO A 82 2.76 -10.45 -0.14
CA PRO A 82 1.63 -10.23 -1.05
C PRO A 82 1.14 -8.78 -1.08
N TYR A 83 1.15 -8.11 0.08
CA TYR A 83 0.72 -6.72 0.19
C TYR A 83 1.63 -5.75 -0.56
N VAL A 84 2.95 -5.89 -0.43
CA VAL A 84 3.93 -5.10 -1.19
C VAL A 84 3.79 -5.34 -2.69
N THR A 85 3.63 -6.59 -3.11
CA THR A 85 3.42 -6.97 -4.52
C THR A 85 2.14 -6.34 -5.08
N ALA A 86 1.04 -6.38 -4.31
CA ALA A 86 -0.22 -5.77 -4.70
C ALA A 86 -0.13 -4.24 -4.82
N LEU A 87 0.52 -3.56 -3.86
CA LEU A 87 0.77 -2.12 -3.94
C LEU A 87 1.65 -1.75 -5.14
N LEU A 88 2.64 -2.59 -5.47
CA LEU A 88 3.51 -2.36 -6.62
C LEU A 88 2.71 -2.46 -7.92
N ALA A 89 1.83 -3.45 -8.05
CA ALA A 89 0.90 -3.53 -9.19
C ALA A 89 0.03 -2.27 -9.33
N VAL A 90 -0.49 -1.74 -8.23
CA VAL A 90 -1.27 -0.48 -8.23
C VAL A 90 -0.43 0.70 -8.72
N CYS A 91 0.80 0.85 -8.22
CA CYS A 91 1.69 1.94 -8.62
C CYS A 91 2.02 1.87 -10.12
N LEU A 92 2.45 0.70 -10.60
CA LEU A 92 2.82 0.48 -12.00
C LEU A 92 1.63 0.72 -12.93
N SER A 93 0.45 0.26 -12.53
CA SER A 93 -0.79 0.48 -13.28
C SER A 93 -1.15 1.96 -13.38
N SER A 94 -0.91 2.74 -12.31
CA SER A 94 -1.08 4.19 -12.31
C SER A 94 -0.06 4.91 -13.19
N LEU A 95 1.17 4.39 -13.26
CA LEU A 95 2.24 4.91 -14.11
C LEU A 95 2.08 4.50 -15.59
N GLY A 96 1.14 3.61 -15.90
CA GLY A 96 0.91 3.10 -17.26
C GLY A 96 1.89 2.00 -17.68
N ASP A 97 2.67 1.45 -16.75
CA ASP A 97 3.65 0.41 -17.01
C ASP A 97 2.98 -0.97 -17.05
N ALA A 98 2.93 -1.60 -18.23
CA ALA A 98 2.25 -2.87 -18.46
C ALA A 98 2.75 -4.05 -17.60
N SER A 99 3.95 -3.95 -17.02
CA SER A 99 4.46 -4.95 -16.07
C SER A 99 3.58 -5.10 -14.82
N TRP A 100 2.70 -4.14 -14.54
CA TRP A 100 1.71 -4.21 -13.45
C TRP A 100 0.89 -5.51 -13.46
N ARG A 101 0.62 -6.09 -14.63
CA ARG A 101 -0.12 -7.35 -14.78
C ARG A 101 0.64 -8.56 -14.25
N VAL A 102 1.97 -8.56 -14.33
CA VAL A 102 2.82 -9.65 -13.81
C VAL A 102 2.65 -9.73 -12.30
N TYR A 103 2.83 -8.60 -11.62
CA TYR A 103 2.66 -8.48 -10.18
C TYR A 103 1.23 -8.74 -9.71
N ALA A 104 0.22 -8.26 -10.46
CA ALA A 104 -1.18 -8.56 -10.18
C ALA A 104 -1.46 -10.07 -10.25
N ASN A 105 -1.05 -10.72 -11.34
CA ASN A 105 -1.26 -12.16 -11.52
C ASN A 105 -0.51 -12.99 -10.49
N GLU A 106 0.67 -12.55 -10.06
CA GLU A 106 1.41 -13.22 -8.99
C GLU A 106 0.63 -13.27 -7.69
N VAL A 107 0.07 -12.14 -7.24
CA VAL A 107 -0.77 -12.07 -6.03
C VAL A 107 -2.00 -12.97 -6.16
N LEU A 108 -2.66 -12.94 -7.33
CA LEU A 108 -3.84 -13.78 -7.60
C LEU A 108 -3.51 -15.28 -7.72
N THR A 109 -2.30 -15.64 -8.14
CA THR A 109 -1.90 -17.04 -8.30
C THR A 109 -1.52 -17.65 -6.96
N ARG A 110 -0.85 -16.87 -6.10
CA ARG A 110 -0.40 -17.36 -4.79
C ARG A 110 -1.54 -17.41 -3.77
N GLU A 111 -2.51 -16.50 -3.86
CA GLU A 111 -3.66 -16.38 -2.95
C GLU A 111 -3.28 -16.42 -1.44
N GLU A 112 -2.07 -15.97 -1.12
CA GLU A 112 -1.52 -16.04 0.25
C GLU A 112 -2.21 -15.07 1.21
N ASP A 113 -2.79 -14.00 0.68
CA ASP A 113 -3.50 -13.01 1.47
C ASP A 113 -4.80 -12.52 0.78
N PRO A 114 -5.98 -12.74 1.39
CA PRO A 114 -7.28 -12.37 0.83
C PRO A 114 -7.46 -10.87 0.57
N GLU A 115 -6.83 -10.00 1.36
CA GLU A 115 -6.97 -8.55 1.22
C GLU A 115 -6.14 -8.02 0.05
N SER A 116 -4.93 -8.57 -0.13
CA SER A 116 -4.08 -8.30 -1.30
C SER A 116 -4.76 -8.76 -2.58
N VAL A 117 -5.36 -9.96 -2.55
CA VAL A 117 -6.18 -10.48 -3.66
C VAL A 117 -7.37 -9.56 -3.94
N GLY A 118 -8.08 -9.10 -2.89
CA GLY A 118 -9.17 -8.14 -3.01
C GLY A 118 -8.74 -6.82 -3.65
N LEU A 119 -7.59 -6.27 -3.25
CA LEU A 119 -7.03 -5.05 -3.83
C LEU A 119 -6.70 -5.23 -5.32
N VAL A 120 -6.08 -6.35 -5.69
CA VAL A 120 -5.74 -6.63 -7.09
C VAL A 120 -6.98 -6.84 -7.95
N ASN A 121 -7.99 -7.56 -7.45
CA ASN A 121 -9.26 -7.72 -8.15
C ASN A 121 -9.96 -6.37 -8.40
N LEU A 122 -9.95 -5.46 -7.42
CA LEU A 122 -10.45 -4.09 -7.60
C LEU A 122 -9.66 -3.32 -8.65
N LEU A 123 -8.33 -3.47 -8.68
CA LEU A 123 -7.47 -2.88 -9.69
C LEU A 123 -7.83 -3.39 -11.09
N MET A 124 -7.94 -4.70 -11.27
CA MET A 124 -8.29 -5.35 -12.55
C MET A 124 -9.64 -4.82 -13.06
N GLY A 125 -10.68 -4.84 -12.23
CA GLY A 125 -12.01 -4.36 -12.63
C GLY A 125 -12.03 -2.87 -13.03
N LYS A 126 -11.25 -2.00 -12.35
CA LYS A 126 -11.13 -0.60 -12.77
C LYS A 126 -10.35 -0.43 -14.07
N ARG A 127 -9.34 -1.27 -14.30
CA ARG A 127 -8.53 -1.24 -15.52
C ARG A 127 -9.31 -1.73 -16.73
N GLU A 128 -10.07 -2.81 -16.60
CA GLU A 128 -10.99 -3.28 -17.65
C GLU A 128 -12.02 -2.21 -18.01
N LYS A 129 -12.64 -1.58 -16.99
CA LYS A 129 -13.59 -0.49 -17.21
C LYS A 129 -12.95 0.71 -17.92
N ARG A 130 -11.70 1.05 -17.56
CA ARG A 130 -10.95 2.14 -18.19
C ARG A 130 -10.54 1.79 -19.62
N GLU A 131 -10.10 0.57 -19.88
CA GLU A 131 -9.71 0.11 -21.22
C GLU A 131 -10.92 0.04 -22.16
N ALA A 132 -12.09 -0.38 -21.65
CA ALA A 132 -13.36 -0.29 -22.37
C ALA A 132 -13.81 1.16 -22.64
N ALA A 133 -13.52 2.08 -21.71
CA ALA A 133 -13.83 3.51 -21.86
C ALA A 133 -12.82 4.24 -22.78
N ASP A 134 -11.53 3.94 -22.71
CA ASP A 134 -10.50 4.51 -23.60
C ASP A 134 -10.68 4.00 -25.04
N ALA A 135 -11.22 2.79 -25.22
CA ALA A 135 -11.72 2.33 -26.53
C ALA A 135 -12.90 3.16 -27.07
N ALA A 136 -13.58 3.92 -26.20
CA ALA A 136 -14.70 4.80 -26.54
C ALA A 136 -14.35 6.31 -26.53
N ALA A 137 -13.34 6.76 -25.78
CA ALA A 137 -12.71 8.09 -25.82
C ALA A 137 -11.51 8.18 -24.84
N PRO A 138 -10.36 8.80 -25.19
CA PRO A 138 -9.17 8.78 -24.34
C PRO A 138 -9.21 9.85 -23.24
N GLY A 139 -9.05 9.47 -21.96
CA GLY A 139 -8.93 10.51 -20.92
C GLY A 139 -8.79 10.12 -19.44
N MET A 140 -7.55 10.29 -18.94
CA MET A 140 -7.15 10.69 -17.58
C MET A 140 -7.02 9.66 -16.43
N ALA A 141 -5.88 9.77 -15.72
CA ALA A 141 -5.43 8.92 -14.63
C ALA A 141 -5.71 9.59 -13.26
N ALA A 142 -6.77 9.13 -12.58
CA ALA A 142 -7.08 9.52 -11.20
C ALA A 142 -7.42 8.31 -10.28
N GLY A 143 -7.30 7.08 -10.79
CA GLY A 143 -7.95 5.91 -10.17
C GLY A 143 -7.22 5.28 -8.98
N ALA A 144 -5.91 5.44 -8.85
CA ALA A 144 -5.10 4.66 -7.91
C ALA A 144 -5.25 5.10 -6.45
N ALA A 145 -5.30 6.40 -6.16
CA ALA A 145 -5.56 6.89 -4.81
C ALA A 145 -6.97 6.51 -4.32
N ASP A 146 -7.96 6.50 -5.21
CA ASP A 146 -9.33 6.05 -4.92
C ASP A 146 -9.44 4.53 -4.78
N LEU A 147 -8.62 3.75 -5.50
CA LEU A 147 -8.48 2.31 -5.29
C LEU A 147 -7.97 2.02 -3.88
N LEU A 148 -6.93 2.72 -3.43
CA LEU A 148 -6.44 2.53 -2.06
C LEU A 148 -7.45 2.99 -1.01
N ARG A 149 -8.19 4.09 -1.22
CA ARG A 149 -9.28 4.46 -0.30
C ARG A 149 -10.34 3.35 -0.17
N GLN A 150 -10.66 2.67 -1.27
CA GLN A 150 -11.62 1.56 -1.28
C GLN A 150 -11.03 0.27 -0.69
N ALA A 151 -9.79 -0.05 -1.00
CA ALA A 151 -9.09 -1.22 -0.47
C ALA A 151 -8.77 -1.10 1.02
N MET A 152 -8.73 0.12 1.57
CA MET A 152 -8.60 0.38 3.02
C MET A 152 -9.86 0.02 3.84
N ALA A 153 -10.91 -0.53 3.21
CA ALA A 153 -11.95 -1.27 3.93
C ALA A 153 -11.46 -2.66 4.39
N PHE A 154 -10.39 -3.17 3.78
CA PHE A 154 -9.73 -4.40 4.16
C PHE A 154 -8.66 -4.13 5.23
N SER A 155 -8.64 -5.02 6.20
CA SER A 155 -8.30 -4.90 7.61
C SER A 155 -6.91 -5.43 8.01
N TYR A 156 -5.82 -5.09 7.32
CA TYR A 156 -4.45 -5.39 7.82
C TYR A 156 -4.08 -4.78 9.19
N LEU A 157 -5.00 -4.05 9.81
CA LEU A 157 -4.78 -3.18 10.96
C LEU A 157 -5.72 -3.48 12.11
N ARG A 158 -6.49 -4.57 12.03
CA ARG A 158 -7.26 -5.08 13.16
C ARG A 158 -6.45 -6.20 13.81
N ALA A 159 -5.44 -5.81 14.59
CA ALA A 159 -4.91 -6.67 15.65
C ALA A 159 -5.89 -6.71 16.82
#